data_AF-A0A3M2DPM1-F1
#
_entry.id   AF-A0A3M2DPM1-F1
#
_cell.length_a   1.000
_cell.length_b   1.000
_cell.length_c   1.000
_cell.angle_alpha   90.00
_cell.angle_beta   90.00
_cell.angle_gamma   90.00
#
_symmetry.space_group_name_H-M   'P 1'
#
loop_
_entity.id
_entity.type
_entity.pdbx_description
1 polymer ?
#
loop_
_entity_poly.entity_id
_entity_poly.type
_entity_poly.pdbx_seq_one_letter_code
_entity_poly.pdbx_strand_id
1 'polypeptide(L)'
;YVQLGAGVELTRARIAGHEDRAAAPMAFVGVGSTVDITDRISVGANVRTNVMRHYLHMHQQDAALAAEPAHAGDGLAHEYELAAQAQFFAQFVL
;
A
#
# COMPACT_ATOMS: atom_id res chain seq x y z
N TYR A 1 -18.71 5.20 9.27
CA TYR A 1 -18.02 4.05 9.87
C TYR A 1 -16.50 4.27 9.79
N VAL A 2 -15.74 3.57 10.63
CA VAL A 2 -14.27 3.59 10.65
C VAL A 2 -13.76 2.21 10.22
N GLN A 3 -12.67 2.19 9.45
CA GLN A 3 -12.00 0.98 8.99
C GLN A 3 -10.58 0.96 9.55
N LEU A 4 -10.18 -0.18 10.12
CA LEU A 4 -8.83 -0.46 10.56
C LEU A 4 -8.49 -1.86 10.08
N GLY A 5 -7.30 -2.05 9.52
CA GLY A 5 -6.87 -3.37 9.08
C GLY A 5 -5.37 -3.47 8.89
N ALA A 6 -4.91 -4.71 8.83
CA ALA A 6 -3.53 -5.07 8.55
C ALA A 6 -3.51 -6.25 7.57
N GLY A 7 -2.41 -6.39 6.84
CA GLY A 7 -2.24 -7.44 5.86
C GLY A 7 -0.78 -7.61 5.48
N VAL A 8 -0.55 -8.37 4.40
CA VAL A 8 0.77 -8.54 3.81
C VAL A 8 0.64 -8.23 2.33
N GLU A 9 1.45 -7.30 1.85
CA GLU A 9 1.64 -7.03 0.43
C GLU A 9 2.66 -8.03 -0.12
N LEU A 10 2.26 -8.74 -1.18
CA LEU A 10 3.13 -9.65 -1.93
C LEU A 10 3.46 -9.00 -3.27
N THR A 11 4.68 -8.53 -3.42
CA THR A 11 5.16 -7.86 -4.62
C THR A 11 6.03 -8.82 -5.42
N ARG A 12 5.69 -9.03 -6.69
CA ARG A 12 6.51 -9.78 -7.65
C ARG A 12 6.96 -8.83 -8.75
N ALA A 13 8.24 -8.49 -8.75
CA ALA A 13 8.84 -7.63 -9.76
C ALA A 13 9.69 -8.48 -10.72
N ARG A 14 9.58 -8.24 -12.02
CA ARG A 14 10.50 -8.79 -13.03
C ARG A 14 11.18 -7.63 -13.74
N ILE A 15 12.46 -7.45 -13.47
CA ILE A 15 13.27 -6.36 -14.05
C ILE A 15 14.51 -6.98 -14.69
N ALA A 16 14.76 -6.66 -15.96
CA ALA A 16 15.95 -7.07 -16.72
C ALA A 16 16.31 -8.58 -16.63
N GLY A 17 15.31 -9.46 -16.56
CA GLY A 17 15.50 -10.92 -16.48
C GLY A 17 15.68 -11.48 -15.07
N HIS A 18 15.79 -10.63 -14.05
CA HIS A 18 15.75 -11.03 -12.65
C HIS A 18 14.30 -10.99 -12.13
N GLU A 19 13.92 -12.03 -11.39
CA GLU A 19 12.64 -12.12 -10.68
C GLU A 19 12.91 -11.92 -9.20
N ASP A 20 12.31 -10.87 -8.64
CA ASP A 20 12.34 -10.60 -7.21
C ASP A 20 10.94 -10.76 -6.62
N ARG A 21 10.88 -11.35 -5.43
CA ARG A 21 9.66 -11.64 -4.68
C ARG A 21 9.83 -11.10 -3.29
N ALA A 22 9.03 -10.11 -2.95
CA ALA A 22 9.07 -9.50 -1.64
C ALA A 22 7.70 -9.60 -0.97
N ALA A 23 7.73 -9.83 0.35
CA ALA A 23 6.54 -9.82 1.20
C ALA A 23 6.75 -8.74 2.27
N ALA A 24 5.82 -7.80 2.38
CA ALA A 24 5.90 -6.71 3.35
C ALA A 24 4.61 -6.60 4.16
N PRO A 25 4.68 -6.37 5.49
CA PRO A 25 3.48 -6.05 6.25
C PRO A 25 2.90 -4.72 5.77
N MET A 26 1.57 -4.65 5.73
CA MET A 26 0.83 -3.42 5.43
C MET A 26 -0.23 -3.16 6.49
N ALA A 27 -0.55 -1.91 6.73
CA ALA A 27 -1.65 -1.50 7.60
C ALA A 27 -2.48 -0.43 6.91
N PHE A 28 -3.76 -0.33 7.23
CA PHE A 28 -4.60 0.74 6.74
C PHE A 28 -5.55 1.27 7.80
N VAL A 29 -5.86 2.55 7.67
CA VAL A 29 -6.92 3.23 8.40
C VAL A 29 -7.78 3.98 7.40
N GLY A 30 -9.09 3.95 7.60
CA GLY A 30 -10.03 4.62 6.72
C GLY A 30 -11.30 5.06 7.41
N VAL A 31 -12.00 5.96 6.75
CA VAL A 31 -13.33 6.43 7.15
C VAL A 31 -14.25 6.38 5.96
N GLY A 32 -15.51 6.07 6.20
CA GLY A 32 -16.51 6.05 5.16
C GLY A 32 -17.90 6.37 5.67
N SER A 33 -18.76 6.74 4.75
CA SER A 33 -20.18 6.97 4.99
C SER A 33 -21.00 6.18 3.98
N THR A 34 -22.20 5.83 4.42
CA THR A 34 -23.24 5.25 3.58
C THR A 34 -24.51 6.07 3.83
N VAL A 35 -25.24 6.33 2.76
CA VAL A 35 -26.53 7.02 2.77
C VAL A 35 -27.53 6.12 2.06
N ASP A 36 -28.62 5.81 2.74
CA ASP A 36 -29.74 5.09 2.16
C ASP A 36 -30.55 6.07 1.31
N ILE A 37 -30.67 5.77 0.01
CA ILE A 37 -31.53 6.53 -0.91
C ILE A 37 -32.96 6.00 -0.83
N THR A 38 -33.10 4.68 -0.68
CA THR A 38 -34.38 3.99 -0.45
C THR A 38 -34.16 2.79 0.47
N ASP A 39 -35.23 2.11 0.89
CA ASP A 39 -35.15 0.86 1.66
C ASP A 39 -34.40 -0.28 0.96
N ARG A 40 -34.07 -0.12 -0.34
CA ARG A 40 -33.38 -1.13 -1.16
C ARG A 40 -32.09 -0.64 -1.78
N ILE A 41 -31.80 0.66 -1.72
CA ILE A 41 -30.66 1.30 -2.39
C ILE A 41 -29.88 2.11 -1.37
N SER A 42 -28.61 1.78 -1.23
CA SER A 42 -27.66 2.54 -0.42
C SER A 42 -26.47 2.96 -1.27
N VAL A 43 -26.00 4.19 -1.12
CA VAL A 43 -24.77 4.68 -1.75
C VAL A 43 -23.75 5.00 -0.68
N GLY A 44 -22.48 4.79 -0.97
CA GLY A 44 -21.44 5.07 0.00
C GLY A 44 -20.14 5.51 -0.64
N ALA A 45 -19.33 6.15 0.20
CA ALA A 45 -17.97 6.54 -0.13
C ALA A 45 -17.07 6.21 1.05
N ASN A 46 -15.85 5.77 0.75
CA ASN A 46 -14.80 5.62 1.75
C ASN A 46 -13.48 6.17 1.23
N VAL A 47 -12.65 6.59 2.18
CA VAL A 47 -11.25 6.94 1.95
C VAL A 47 -10.42 6.16 2.97
N ARG A 48 -9.36 5.51 2.49
CA ARG A 48 -8.39 4.79 3.32
C ARG A 48 -6.98 5.20 2.98
N THR A 49 -6.12 5.25 3.99
CA THR A 49 -4.68 5.44 3.84
C THR A 49 -3.99 4.14 4.23
N ASN A 50 -3.13 3.65 3.36
CA ASN A 50 -2.34 2.45 3.56
C ASN A 50 -0.90 2.85 3.88
N VAL A 51 -0.32 2.22 4.89
CA VAL A 51 1.12 2.23 5.18
C VAL A 51 1.68 0.99 4.50
N MET A 52 2.49 1.19 3.47
CA MET A 52 3.11 0.14 2.68
C MET A 52 4.63 0.35 2.60
N ARG A 53 5.35 -0.70 2.24
CA ARG A 53 6.80 -0.65 2.08
C ARG A 53 7.12 -0.36 0.63
N HIS A 54 7.72 0.80 0.37
CA HIS A 54 8.21 1.16 -0.95
C HIS A 54 9.66 0.69 -1.11
N TYR A 55 9.89 -0.12 -2.14
CA TYR A 55 11.24 -0.54 -2.50
C TYR A 55 11.85 0.53 -3.39
N LEU A 56 12.88 1.24 -2.89
CA LEU A 56 13.62 2.20 -3.69
C LEU A 56 14.25 1.46 -4.88
N HIS A 57 13.78 1.76 -6.08
CA HIS A 57 14.46 1.33 -7.28
C HIS A 57 15.81 2.06 -7.32
N MET A 58 16.91 1.34 -7.12
CA MET A 58 18.25 1.85 -7.37
C MET A 58 18.41 2.10 -8.89
N HIS A 59 17.87 3.20 -9.38
CA HIS A 59 18.36 3.83 -10.59
C HIS A 59 19.60 4.63 -10.20
N GLN A 60 20.77 4.04 -10.43
CA GLN A 60 22.05 4.76 -10.57
C GLN A 60 22.35 5.79 -9.46
N GLN A 61 22.39 5.37 -8.19
CA GLN A 61 23.09 6.12 -7.13
C GLN A 61 24.40 5.45 -6.73
N ASP A 62 25.15 4.95 -7.72
CA ASP A 62 26.51 4.39 -7.55
C ASP A 62 27.62 5.45 -7.34
N ALA A 63 27.29 6.66 -6.86
CA ALA A 63 28.33 7.69 -6.66
C ALA A 63 28.28 8.44 -5.32
N ALA A 64 27.23 8.30 -4.50
CA ALA A 64 27.07 9.15 -3.31
C ALA A 64 27.00 8.41 -1.96
N LEU A 65 26.82 7.09 -1.93
CA LEU A 65 26.64 6.33 -0.69
C LEU A 65 27.82 5.45 -0.27
N ALA A 66 28.97 5.56 -0.95
CA ALA A 66 30.21 4.85 -0.59
C ALA A 66 30.87 5.32 0.73
N ALA A 67 30.16 6.04 1.60
CA ALA A 67 30.73 6.71 2.77
C ALA A 67 29.93 6.58 4.07
N GLU A 68 29.03 5.60 4.22
CA GLU A 68 28.49 5.27 5.54
C GLU A 68 28.63 3.78 5.87
N PRO A 69 29.02 3.45 7.13
CA PRO A 69 29.49 2.12 7.49
C PRO A 69 28.33 1.12 7.54
N ALA A 70 28.61 -0.05 6.98
CA ALA A 70 27.70 -1.18 6.83
C ALA A 70 26.97 -1.55 8.13
N HIS A 71 25.66 -1.34 8.14
CA HIS A 71 24.76 -2.21 8.89
C HIS A 71 24.51 -3.47 8.06
N ALA A 72 25.13 -4.57 8.47
CA ALA A 72 24.90 -5.90 7.94
C ALA A 72 23.44 -6.31 8.17
N GLY A 73 22.64 -6.18 7.11
CA GLY A 73 21.28 -6.67 7.02
C GLY A 73 20.93 -6.80 5.55
N ASP A 74 21.01 -8.02 5.03
CA ASP A 74 20.74 -8.41 3.65
C ASP A 74 19.29 -8.06 3.25
N GLY A 75 19.08 -6.87 2.70
CA GLY A 75 17.76 -6.42 2.28
C GLY A 75 17.83 -5.09 1.54
N LEU A 76 17.16 -5.01 0.40
CA LEU A 76 16.97 -3.79 -0.38
C LEU A 76 16.57 -2.61 0.53
N ALA A 77 17.21 -1.46 0.32
CA ALA A 77 16.80 -0.22 0.99
C ALA A 77 15.32 0.04 0.72
N HIS A 78 14.57 0.30 1.79
CA HIS A 78 13.12 0.40 1.77
C HIS A 78 12.67 1.56 2.64
N GLU A 79 11.66 2.27 2.15
CA GLU A 79 11.02 3.37 2.88
C GLU A 79 9.55 3.02 3.11
N TYR A 80 8.92 3.69 4.07
CA TYR A 80 7.48 3.59 4.26
C TYR A 80 6.79 4.61 3.36
N GLU A 81 5.87 4.15 2.52
CA GLU A 81 5.03 4.99 1.69
C GLU A 81 3.60 5.01 2.23
N LEU A 82 2.97 6.17 2.12
CA LEU A 82 1.55 6.36 2.41
C LEU A 82 0.77 6.47 1.10
N ALA A 83 -0.10 5.50 0.84
CA ALA A 83 -0.99 5.52 -0.32
C ALA A 83 -2.44 5.73 0.12
N ALA A 84 -3.05 6.83 -0.33
CA ALA A 84 -4.47 7.10 -0.11
C ALA A 84 -5.31 6.53 -1.26
N GLN A 85 -6.42 5.88 -0.92
CA GLN A 85 -7.39 5.35 -1.88
C GLN A 85 -8.80 5.81 -1.50
N ALA A 86 -9.52 6.36 -2.48
CA ALA A 86 -10.93 6.67 -2.38
C ALA A 86 -11.76 5.65 -3.19
N GLN A 87 -12.91 5.25 -2.66
CA GLN A 87 -13.84 4.35 -3.33
C GLN A 87 -15.27 4.85 -3.17
N PHE A 88 -16.03 4.81 -4.26
CA PHE A 88 -17.49 5.01 -4.29
C PHE A 88 -18.17 3.69 -4.61
N PHE A 89 -19.31 3.42 -3.98
CA PHE A 89 -20.07 2.20 -4.22
C PHE A 89 -21.58 2.44 -4.10
N ALA A 90 -22.35 1.56 -4.72
CA ALA A 90 -23.79 1.45 -4.56
C ALA A 90 -24.14 0.01 -4.22
N GLN A 91 -25.02 -0.18 -3.25
CA GLN A 91 -25.54 -1.47 -2.82
C GLN A 91 -27.03 -1.54 -3.13
N PHE A 92 -27.46 -2.68 -3.66
CA PHE A 92 -28.85 -2.98 -3.94
C PHE A 92 -29.23 -4.31 -3.30
N VAL A 93 -30.38 -4.34 -2.62
CA VAL A 93 -30.95 -5.57 -2.05
C VAL A 93 -32.18 -5.95 -2.87
N LEU A 94 -32.14 -7.17 -3.44
CA LEU A 94 -33.20 -7.79 -4.26
C LEU A 94 -34.32 -8.36 -3.38
#